data_AF-A0A7X6PEQ2-F1
#
_entry.id   AF-A0A7X6PEQ2-F1
#
_cell.length_a   1.000
_cell.length_b   1.000
_cell.length_c   1.000
_cell.angle_alpha   90.00
_cell.angle_beta   90.00
_cell.angle_gamma   90.00
#
_symmetry.space_group_name_H-M   'P 1'
#
loop_
_entity.id
_entity.type
_entity.pdbx_description
1 polymer ?
#
loop_
_entity_poly.entity_id
_entity_poly.type
_entity_poly.pdbx_seq_one_letter_code
_entity_poly.pdbx_strand_id
1 'polypeptide(L)'
;TAHAGQNVFFSAEKTNLPGWKIAEYYWNFGDETVAGGMKVNKSYLKPGTYNVQLIVTAEPEEGGIVRESCVCRNITIIPEP
;
A
#
# COMPACT_ATOMS: atom_id res chain seq x y z
N THR A 1 -7.34 -12.00 5.26
CA THR A 1 -7.16 -13.18 4.40
C THR A 1 -8.03 -13.01 3.17
N ALA A 2 -7.59 -13.45 1.99
CA ALA A 2 -8.38 -13.45 0.75
C ALA A 2 -8.04 -14.71 -0.08
N HIS A 3 -8.87 -15.07 -1.07
CA HIS A 3 -8.54 -16.16 -1.99
C HIS A 3 -7.63 -15.69 -3.12
N ALA A 4 -6.86 -16.59 -3.70
CA ALA A 4 -6.17 -16.34 -4.96
C ALA A 4 -7.18 -15.90 -6.04
N GLY A 5 -6.78 -15.00 -6.93
CA GLY A 5 -7.63 -14.42 -7.98
C GLY A 5 -8.61 -13.34 -7.48
N GLN A 6 -8.97 -13.33 -6.19
CA GLN A 6 -9.92 -12.36 -5.63
C GLN A 6 -9.34 -10.93 -5.66
N ASN A 7 -10.16 -9.97 -6.10
CA ASN A 7 -9.82 -8.55 -6.01
C ASN A 7 -9.86 -8.08 -4.55
N VAL A 8 -8.72 -7.60 -4.07
CA VAL A 8 -8.56 -6.99 -2.74
C VAL A 8 -8.44 -5.48 -2.93
N PHE A 9 -9.26 -4.74 -2.17
CA PHE A 9 -9.23 -3.28 -2.18
C PHE A 9 -8.32 -2.76 -1.05
N PHE A 10 -7.36 -1.92 -1.41
CA PHE A 10 -6.47 -1.24 -0.48
C PHE A 10 -6.76 0.26 -0.50
N SER A 11 -6.87 0.88 0.68
CA SER A 11 -7.15 2.31 0.84
C SER A 11 -6.24 2.94 1.87
N ALA A 12 -5.66 4.08 1.49
CA ALA A 12 -4.89 4.98 2.33
C ALA A 12 -5.72 6.17 2.84
N GLU A 13 -7.04 6.21 2.64
CA GLU A 13 -7.89 7.36 3.01
C GLU A 13 -7.85 7.69 4.51
N LYS A 14 -7.61 6.69 5.35
CA LYS A 14 -7.52 6.85 6.80
C LYS A 14 -6.11 7.17 7.27
N THR A 15 -5.21 7.54 6.36
CA THR A 15 -3.87 8.01 6.70
C THR A 15 -3.99 9.25 7.59
N ASN A 16 -3.57 9.11 8.83
CA ASN A 16 -3.59 10.20 9.81
C ASN A 16 -2.16 10.71 10.00
N LEU A 17 -1.73 11.60 9.08
CA LEU A 17 -0.43 12.26 9.14
C LEU A 17 -0.65 13.79 9.30
N PRO A 18 -0.92 14.27 10.53
CA PRO A 18 -1.20 15.69 10.76
C PRO A 18 -0.03 16.58 10.33
N GLY A 19 -0.34 17.65 9.62
CA GLY A 19 0.67 18.59 9.12
C GLY A 19 1.46 18.10 7.91
N TRP A 20 1.09 16.95 7.32
CA TRP A 20 1.66 16.50 6.04
C TRP A 20 0.79 16.98 4.89
N LYS A 21 1.42 17.60 3.89
CA LYS A 21 0.85 17.73 2.55
C LYS A 21 1.32 16.52 1.77
N ILE A 22 0.41 15.61 1.43
CA ILE A 22 0.80 14.35 0.79
C ILE A 22 0.99 14.58 -0.70
N ALA A 23 2.18 14.23 -1.20
CA ALA A 23 2.52 14.28 -2.62
C ALA A 23 2.18 12.95 -3.31
N GLU A 24 2.51 11.82 -2.68
CA GLU A 24 2.40 10.50 -3.32
C GLU A 24 2.00 9.40 -2.34
N TYR A 25 1.26 8.42 -2.86
CA TYR A 25 1.02 7.13 -2.23
C TYR A 25 1.58 6.03 -3.14
N TYR A 26 2.44 5.20 -2.59
CA TYR A 26 3.06 4.08 -3.28
C TYR A 26 2.81 2.78 -2.51
N TRP A 27 2.36 1.76 -3.22
CA TRP A 27 2.10 0.44 -2.67
C TRP A 27 3.08 -0.56 -3.24
N ASN A 28 3.73 -1.33 -2.36
CA ASN A 28 4.41 -2.56 -2.70
C ASN A 28 3.62 -3.72 -2.11
N PHE A 29 3.18 -4.66 -2.94
CA PHE A 29 2.31 -5.75 -2.49
C PHE A 29 3.08 -6.98 -2.00
N GLY A 30 4.41 -6.98 -2.10
CA GLY A 30 5.25 -8.11 -1.68
C GLY A 30 5.23 -9.32 -2.61
N ASP A 31 4.55 -9.20 -3.77
CA ASP A 31 4.51 -10.19 -4.85
C ASP A 31 5.18 -9.67 -6.14
N GLU A 32 6.13 -8.74 -5.99
CA GLU A 32 6.82 -8.00 -7.05
C GLU A 32 5.93 -7.00 -7.83
N THR A 33 4.64 -6.90 -7.49
CA THR A 33 3.78 -5.86 -8.07
C THR A 33 3.68 -4.63 -7.18
N VAL A 34 3.48 -3.48 -7.83
CA VAL A 34 3.44 -2.17 -7.20
C VAL A 34 2.29 -1.35 -7.78
N ALA A 35 1.78 -0.37 -7.04
CA ALA A 35 0.75 0.53 -7.52
C ALA A 35 0.88 1.93 -6.90
N GLY A 36 0.46 2.95 -7.65
CA GLY A 36 0.35 4.31 -7.16
C GLY A 36 -1.09 4.70 -6.85
N GLY A 37 -1.28 5.54 -5.84
CA GLY A 37 -2.54 6.21 -5.55
C GLY A 37 -3.16 5.87 -4.20
N MET A 38 -4.10 6.71 -3.78
CA MET A 38 -4.76 6.60 -2.48
C MET A 38 -5.64 5.36 -2.35
N LYS A 39 -6.20 4.87 -3.46
CA LYS A 39 -7.07 3.69 -3.55
C LYS A 39 -6.60 2.81 -4.69
N VAL A 40 -6.37 1.54 -4.41
CA VAL A 40 -5.87 0.59 -5.40
C VAL A 40 -6.57 -0.75 -5.28
N ASN A 41 -6.76 -1.40 -6.43
CA ASN A 41 -7.30 -2.75 -6.54
C ASN A 41 -6.15 -3.69 -6.90
N LYS A 42 -6.07 -4.83 -6.20
CA LYS A 42 -5.01 -5.81 -6.39
C LYS A 42 -5.54 -7.23 -6.21
N SER A 43 -5.21 -8.11 -7.15
CA SER A 43 -5.42 -9.56 -7.03
C SER A 43 -4.08 -10.28 -6.91
N TYR A 44 -4.01 -11.26 -6.01
CA TYR A 44 -2.87 -12.17 -5.85
C TYR A 44 -3.20 -13.49 -6.51
N LEU A 45 -2.32 -13.99 -7.40
CA LEU A 45 -2.58 -15.23 -8.14
C LEU A 45 -2.07 -16.48 -7.43
N LYS A 46 -1.15 -16.33 -6.48
CA LYS A 46 -0.53 -17.44 -5.76
C LYS A 46 -0.93 -17.38 -4.28
N PRO A 47 -1.23 -18.53 -3.65
CA PRO A 47 -1.37 -18.60 -2.21
C PRO A 47 -0.04 -18.29 -1.52
N GLY A 48 -0.12 -17.66 -0.35
CA GLY A 48 1.06 -17.23 0.40
C GLY A 48 0.74 -16.14 1.42
N THR A 49 1.73 -15.73 2.19
CA THR A 49 1.63 -14.52 3.01
C THR A 49 2.48 -13.44 2.38
N TYR A 50 1.87 -12.31 2.10
CA TYR A 50 2.49 -11.18 1.46
C TYR A 50 2.60 -10.01 2.42
N ASN A 51 3.76 -9.35 2.44
CA ASN A 51 3.97 -8.12 3.20
C ASN A 51 3.60 -6.93 2.31
N VAL A 52 2.44 -6.34 2.55
CA VAL A 52 1.99 -5.14 1.84
C VAL A 52 2.56 -3.92 2.54
N GLN A 53 3.25 -3.08 1.79
CA GLN A 53 3.85 -1.84 2.26
C GLN A 53 3.17 -0.67 1.56
N LEU A 54 2.64 0.26 2.35
CA LEU A 54 2.22 1.57 1.90
C LEU A 54 3.30 2.59 2.27
N ILE A 55 3.87 3.24 1.29
CA ILE A 55 4.80 4.35 1.44
C ILE A 55 4.04 5.63 1.07
N VAL A 56 4.00 6.57 2.01
CA VAL A 56 3.37 7.88 1.83
C VAL A 56 4.45 8.95 1.86
N THR A 57 4.54 9.74 0.81
CA THR A 57 5.55 10.79 0.67
C THR A 57 4.88 12.15 0.75
N ALA A 58 5.43 13.03 1.58
CA ALA A 58 4.98 14.41 1.68
C ALA A 58 5.59 15.28 0.58
N GLU A 59 4.93 16.39 0.25
CA GLU A 59 5.55 17.49 -0.49
C GLU A 59 6.76 18.02 0.29
N PRO A 60 7.80 18.51 -0.40
CA PRO A 60 8.93 19.15 0.26
C PRO A 60 8.49 20.34 1.13
N GLU A 61 9.00 20.42 2.35
CA GLU A 61 8.82 21.59 3.20
C GLU A 61 9.76 22.74 2.80
N GLU A 62 9.63 23.87 3.50
CA GLU A 62 10.58 24.96 3.38
C GLU A 62 11.99 24.46 3.76
N GLY A 63 12.94 24.57 2.83
CA GLY A 63 14.28 23.97 2.95
C GLY A 63 14.44 22.62 2.22
N GLY A 64 13.42 22.12 1.53
CA GLY A 64 13.52 20.95 0.65
C GLY A 64 13.48 19.60 1.38
N ILE A 65 13.07 19.59 2.65
CA ILE A 65 12.95 18.36 3.44
C ILE A 65 11.72 17.58 2.96
N VAL A 66 11.92 16.35 2.52
CA VAL A 66 10.85 15.41 2.15
C VAL A 66 10.64 14.44 3.31
N ARG A 67 9.39 14.25 3.73
CA ARG A 67 9.02 13.26 4.74
C ARG A 67 8.41 12.04 4.08
N GLU A 68 8.73 10.87 4.60
CA GLU A 68 8.20 9.59 4.14
C GLU A 68 7.73 8.76 5.34
N SER A 69 6.58 8.11 5.19
CA SER A 69 6.02 7.20 6.19
C SER A 69 5.71 5.86 5.53
N CYS A 70 6.19 4.77 6.12
CA CYS A 70 5.92 3.42 5.65
C CYS A 70 5.01 2.67 6.64
N VAL A 71 3.95 2.05 6.13
CA VAL A 71 3.04 1.18 6.88
C VAL A 71 3.06 -0.21 6.25
N CYS A 72 3.52 -1.20 7.03
CA CYS A 72 3.58 -2.59 6.60
C CYS A 72 2.43 -3.39 7.21
N ARG A 73 1.70 -4.15 6.38
CA ARG A 73 0.64 -5.05 6.83
C ARG A 73 0.66 -6.34 6.04
N ASN A 74 0.62 -7.46 6.74
CA ASN A 74 0.57 -8.76 6.10
C ASN A 74 -0.85 -9.10 5.64
N ILE A 75 -0.95 -9.72 4.47
CA ILE A 75 -2.16 -10.39 3.99
C ILE A 75 -1.85 -11.84 3.69
N THR A 76 -2.72 -12.73 4.16
CA THR A 76 -2.66 -14.16 3.81
C THR A 76 -3.61 -14.44 2.65
N ILE A 77 -3.08 -15.03 1.59
CA ILE A 77 -3.80 -15.49 0.42
C ILE A 77 -3.89 -17.01 0.49
N ILE A 78 -5.11 -17.53 0.46
CA ILE A 78 -5.39 -18.95 0.48
C ILE A 78 -5.76 -19.45 -0.93
N PRO A 79 -5.62 -20.75 -1.22
CA PRO A 79 -6.04 -21.31 -2.50
C PRO A 79 -7.48 -20.95 -2.88
N GLU A 80 -7.78 -20.93 -4.17
CA GLU A 80 -9.16 -20.87 -4.64
C GLU A 80 -9.94 -22.08 -4.08
N PRO A 81 -11.24 -21.90 -3.75
CA PRO A 81 -12.10 -22.97 -3.26
C PRO A 81 -12.19 -24.17 -4.21
#